data_AF-A0A561CTW7-F1
#
_entry.id   AF-A0A561CTW7-F1
#
_cell.length_a   1.000
_cell.length_b   1.000
_cell.length_c   1.000
_cell.angle_alpha   90.00
_cell.angle_beta   90.00
_cell.angle_gamma   90.00
#
_symmetry.space_group_name_H-M   'P 1'
#
loop_
_entity.id
_entity.type
_entity.pdbx_description
1 polymer ?
#
loop_
_entity_poly.entity_id
_entity_poly.type
_entity_poly.pdbx_seq_one_letter_code
_entity_poly.pdbx_strand_id
1 'polypeptide(L)'
;MWLGYSYSGGGLECSATGPKPWTVLGSWTLSDFEKNNPNFKLGEDFGIAPLPMAKQHVVPNGGWALGISSKAQFPKEAWEFIKYVSSFVGIKKYVKETGDIPARSSVSMDLPEFNQYPKNIFFQQV
;
A
#
# COMPACT_ATOMS: atom_id res chain seq x y z
N MET A 1 12.21 0.26 -19.53
CA MET A 1 11.28 -0.37 -18.59
C MET A 1 12.04 -0.66 -17.30
N TRP A 2 11.68 0.04 -16.22
CA TRP A 2 12.23 -0.16 -14.88
C TRP A 2 11.26 -1.04 -14.09
N LEU A 3 11.76 -1.97 -13.28
CA LEU A 3 10.93 -2.95 -12.55
C LEU A 3 11.04 -2.74 -11.04
N GLY A 4 10.01 -2.20 -10.41
CA GLY A 4 9.92 -2.13 -8.95
C GLY A 4 9.36 -3.42 -8.35
N TYR A 5 9.86 -3.80 -7.19
CA TYR A 5 9.18 -4.70 -6.28
C TYR A 5 8.43 -3.85 -5.26
N SER A 6 7.18 -4.22 -4.95
CA SER A 6 6.38 -3.44 -4.01
C SER A 6 5.74 -4.32 -2.93
N TYR A 7 5.70 -3.81 -1.70
CA TYR A 7 5.14 -4.50 -0.52
C TYR A 7 4.33 -3.52 0.36
N SER A 8 3.55 -4.04 1.30
CA SER A 8 2.54 -3.25 2.06
C SER A 8 3.05 -2.62 3.36
N GLY A 9 4.35 -2.57 3.64
CA GLY A 9 4.92 -2.04 4.90
C GLY A 9 6.19 -1.21 4.69
N GLY A 10 6.65 -0.47 5.73
CA GLY A 10 7.72 0.56 5.70
C GLY A 10 8.89 0.28 4.75
N GLY A 11 9.21 1.24 3.86
CA GLY A 11 10.12 1.11 2.70
C GLY A 11 11.61 0.97 3.03
N LEU A 12 12.29 0.06 2.34
CA LEU A 12 13.76 0.02 2.22
C LEU A 12 14.18 0.90 1.04
N GLU A 13 14.42 2.18 1.31
CA GLU A 13 14.99 3.09 0.31
C GLU A 13 16.48 2.76 0.11
N CYS A 14 16.79 2.00 -0.94
CA CYS A 14 18.18 1.79 -1.34
C CYS A 14 18.69 2.99 -2.16
N SER A 15 19.00 4.11 -1.50
CA SER A 15 19.91 5.14 -2.02
C SER A 15 21.32 4.80 -1.52
N ALA A 16 22.30 4.47 -2.34
CA ALA A 16 22.94 5.37 -3.29
C ALA A 16 23.59 4.61 -4.47
N THR A 17 24.06 5.36 -5.48
CA THR A 17 24.93 4.99 -6.64
C THR A 17 24.30 4.25 -7.85
N GLY A 18 24.04 5.00 -8.93
CA GLY A 18 23.87 4.49 -10.32
C GLY A 18 22.42 4.28 -10.83
N PRO A 19 22.20 4.19 -12.16
CA PRO A 19 20.90 3.82 -12.74
C PRO A 19 20.57 2.38 -12.35
N LYS A 20 19.67 2.21 -11.38
CA LYS A 20 19.27 0.90 -10.86
C LYS A 20 18.07 0.37 -11.64
N PRO A 21 18.17 -0.77 -12.34
CA PRO A 21 17.09 -1.31 -13.16
C PRO A 21 15.83 -1.65 -12.35
N TRP A 22 15.97 -1.82 -11.02
CA TRP A 22 14.93 -2.28 -10.10
C TRP A 22 15.07 -1.63 -8.71
N THR A 23 13.96 -1.49 -7.98
CA THR A 23 13.91 -0.94 -6.60
C THR A 23 12.87 -1.67 -5.75
N VAL A 24 12.99 -1.66 -4.42
CA VAL A 24 12.00 -2.25 -3.51
C VAL A 24 11.31 -1.12 -2.74
N LEU A 25 10.02 -0.91 -2.98
CA LEU A 25 9.27 0.25 -2.46
C LEU A 25 7.99 -0.16 -1.73
N GLY A 26 7.51 0.71 -0.85
CA GLY A 26 6.17 0.56 -0.29
C GLY A 26 5.08 0.83 -1.32
N SER A 27 3.93 0.20 -1.17
CA SER A 27 2.79 0.38 -2.11
C SER A 27 2.33 1.84 -2.29
N TRP A 28 2.47 2.68 -1.27
CA TRP A 28 2.09 4.11 -1.30
C TRP A 28 2.90 4.92 -2.32
N THR A 29 4.13 4.52 -2.65
CA THR A 29 4.99 5.29 -3.56
C THR A 29 4.43 5.37 -4.98
N LEU A 30 3.57 4.42 -5.35
CA LEU A 30 2.95 4.39 -6.68
C LEU A 30 1.98 5.57 -6.84
N SER A 31 1.14 5.78 -5.82
CA SER A 31 0.23 6.92 -5.75
C SER A 31 1.00 8.24 -5.72
N ASP A 32 2.16 8.28 -5.05
CA ASP A 32 3.03 9.46 -5.05
C ASP A 32 3.65 9.75 -6.43
N PHE A 33 4.03 8.72 -7.20
CA PHE A 33 4.54 8.91 -8.56
C PHE A 33 3.46 9.46 -9.49
N GLU A 34 2.25 8.91 -9.44
CA GLU A 34 1.11 9.39 -10.24
C GLU A 34 0.73 10.84 -9.88
N LYS A 35 0.72 11.19 -8.59
CA LYS A 35 0.40 12.55 -8.12
C LYS A 35 1.44 13.59 -8.52
N ASN A 36 2.72 13.24 -8.46
CA ASN A 36 3.81 14.20 -8.69
C ASN A 36 4.25 14.28 -10.16
N ASN A 37 3.92 13.29 -10.99
CA ASN A 37 4.33 13.24 -12.39
C ASN A 37 3.10 12.95 -13.29
N PRO A 38 2.47 13.97 -13.87
CA PRO A 38 1.24 13.80 -14.66
C PRO A 38 1.37 12.90 -15.90
N ASN A 39 2.60 12.73 -16.41
CA ASN A 39 2.91 11.87 -17.55
C ASN A 39 3.33 10.45 -17.14
N PHE A 40 3.51 10.19 -15.85
CA PHE A 40 3.90 8.88 -15.36
C PHE A 40 2.74 7.92 -15.50
N LYS A 41 3.00 6.79 -16.14
CA LYS A 41 2.03 5.71 -16.33
C LYS A 41 2.56 4.43 -15.72
N LEU A 42 1.89 4.00 -14.66
CA LEU A 42 2.18 2.74 -14.01
C LEU A 42 1.87 1.57 -14.97
N GLY A 43 2.81 0.65 -15.13
CA GLY A 43 2.76 -0.43 -16.11
C GLY A 43 3.38 -0.12 -17.47
N GLU A 44 3.58 1.15 -17.83
CA GLU A 44 4.32 1.56 -19.04
C GLU A 44 5.74 2.04 -18.66
N ASP A 45 5.82 3.07 -17.81
CA ASP A 45 7.09 3.67 -17.38
C ASP A 45 7.74 2.90 -16.23
N PHE A 46 6.90 2.30 -15.39
CA PHE A 46 7.30 1.58 -14.17
C PHE A 46 6.49 0.30 -13.99
N GLY A 47 7.14 -0.84 -14.09
CA GLY A 47 6.53 -2.14 -13.83
C GLY A 47 6.59 -2.51 -12.35
N ILE A 48 5.64 -3.32 -11.90
CA ILE A 48 5.66 -3.94 -10.57
C ILE A 48 5.80 -5.45 -10.71
N ALA A 49 6.65 -6.05 -9.89
CA ALA A 49 6.85 -7.50 -9.81
C ALA A 49 6.76 -8.03 -8.35
N PRO A 50 6.45 -9.33 -8.16
CA PRO A 50 6.56 -10.03 -6.87
C PRO A 50 8.01 -10.13 -6.40
N LEU A 51 8.28 -10.01 -5.10
CA LEU A 51 9.65 -10.20 -4.60
C LEU A 51 10.23 -11.55 -5.08
N PRO A 52 11.51 -11.59 -5.49
CA PRO A 52 12.09 -12.79 -6.03
C PRO A 52 12.17 -13.88 -4.95
N MET A 53 11.74 -15.09 -5.30
CA MET A 53 11.74 -16.24 -4.41
C MET A 53 13.08 -16.98 -4.48
N ALA A 54 13.69 -17.25 -3.32
CA ALA A 54 14.85 -18.14 -3.23
C ALA A 54 14.52 -19.48 -2.54
N LYS A 55 13.95 -19.43 -1.33
CA LYS A 55 13.53 -20.62 -0.57
C LYS A 55 12.06 -20.58 -0.15
N GLN A 56 11.58 -19.38 0.20
CA GLN A 56 10.20 -19.11 0.57
C GLN A 56 9.77 -17.81 -0.11
N HIS A 57 8.50 -17.74 -0.46
CA HIS A 57 7.89 -16.51 -0.96
C HIS A 57 7.33 -15.79 0.26
N VAL A 58 8.00 -14.74 0.69
CA VAL A 58 7.57 -13.94 1.84
C VAL A 58 7.73 -12.48 1.49
N VAL A 59 6.69 -11.70 1.76
CA VAL A 59 6.71 -10.26 1.58
C VAL A 59 6.54 -9.59 2.95
N PRO A 60 7.27 -8.51 3.26
CA PRO A 60 6.99 -7.76 4.46
C PRO A 60 5.58 -7.18 4.35
N ASN A 61 4.71 -7.53 5.30
CA ASN A 61 3.38 -6.95 5.39
C ASN A 61 3.35 -6.09 6.66
N GLY A 62 3.17 -4.79 6.46
CA GLY A 62 3.06 -3.82 7.53
C GLY A 62 1.80 -2.98 7.39
N GLY A 63 1.65 -2.01 8.27
CA GLY A 63 0.54 -1.08 8.19
C GLY A 63 0.57 -0.09 9.34
N TRP A 64 -0.32 0.89 9.23
CA TRP A 64 -0.58 1.84 10.30
C TRP A 64 -1.70 1.30 11.19
N ALA A 65 -1.51 1.39 12.50
CA ALA A 65 -2.52 1.04 13.49
C ALA A 65 -2.91 2.30 14.29
N LEU A 66 -4.17 2.36 14.70
CA LEU A 66 -4.67 3.42 15.57
C LEU A 66 -4.72 2.93 17.01
N GLY A 67 -4.15 3.73 17.92
CA GLY A 67 -4.17 3.47 19.35
C GLY A 67 -4.82 4.62 20.11
N ILE A 68 -5.51 4.30 21.21
CA ILE A 68 -6.02 5.28 22.16
C ILE A 68 -5.02 5.38 23.31
N SER A 69 -4.53 6.59 23.58
CA SER A 69 -3.68 6.84 24.75
C SER A 69 -4.43 6.53 26.04
N SER A 70 -3.75 5.93 27.02
CA SER A 70 -4.31 5.70 28.36
C SER A 70 -4.67 6.99 29.10
N LYS A 71 -4.17 8.15 28.64
CA LYS A 71 -4.45 9.48 29.17
C LYS A 71 -5.50 10.26 28.36
N ALA A 72 -6.19 9.61 27.42
CA ALA A 72 -7.19 10.28 26.59
C ALA A 72 -8.32 10.88 27.45
N GLN A 73 -8.65 12.15 27.19
CA GLN A 73 -9.75 12.84 27.87
C GLN A 73 -11.13 12.32 27.45
N PHE A 74 -11.23 11.81 26.22
CA PHE A 74 -12.48 11.35 25.58
C PHE A 74 -12.31 9.92 25.00
N PRO A 75 -12.08 8.90 25.84
CA PRO A 75 -11.75 7.56 25.37
C PRO A 75 -12.93 6.87 24.66
N LYS A 76 -14.18 7.21 25.01
CA LYS A 76 -15.37 6.62 24.38
C LYS A 76 -15.56 7.16 22.96
N GLU A 77 -15.43 8.47 22.79
CA GLU A 77 -15.53 9.16 21.51
C GLU A 77 -14.38 8.75 20.58
N ALA A 78 -13.17 8.61 21.12
CA ALA A 78 -12.02 8.08 20.38
C ALA A 78 -12.30 6.64 19.89
N TRP A 79 -12.99 5.82 20.69
CA TRP A 79 -13.40 4.48 20.27
C TRP A 79 -14.46 4.50 19.16
N GLU A 80 -15.46 5.39 19.23
CA GLU A 80 -16.41 5.60 18.14
C GLU A 80 -15.71 6.02 16.84
N PHE A 81 -14.72 6.90 16.93
CA PHE A 81 -13.90 7.28 15.78
C PHE A 81 -13.14 6.09 15.19
N ILE A 82 -12.45 5.28 16.03
CA ILE A 82 -11.74 4.07 15.57
C ILE A 82 -12.70 3.09 14.88
N LYS A 83 -13.91 2.89 15.43
CA LYS A 83 -14.93 2.05 14.78
C LYS A 83 -15.32 2.58 13.41
N TYR A 84 -15.50 3.89 13.28
CA TYR A 84 -15.82 4.50 12.00
C TYR A 84 -14.69 4.36 10.98
N VAL A 85 -13.46 4.76 11.32
CA VAL A 85 -12.34 4.76 10.35
C VAL A 85 -11.92 3.34 9.96
N SER A 86 -12.08 2.36 10.85
CA SER A 86 -11.85 0.95 10.54
C SER A 86 -13.04 0.25 9.88
N SER A 87 -14.19 0.91 9.76
CA SER A 87 -15.38 0.37 9.09
C SER A 87 -15.15 0.17 7.59
N PHE A 88 -16.05 -0.55 6.93
CA PHE A 88 -16.01 -0.70 5.47
C PHE A 88 -16.03 0.65 4.76
N VAL A 89 -16.94 1.55 5.14
CA VAL A 89 -17.06 2.89 4.53
C VAL A 89 -15.84 3.75 4.84
N GLY A 90 -15.33 3.69 6.08
CA GLY A 90 -14.14 4.42 6.50
C GLY A 90 -12.89 4.02 5.72
N ILE A 91 -12.59 2.72 5.66
CA ILE A 91 -11.43 2.21 4.91
C ILE A 91 -11.59 2.43 3.41
N LYS A 92 -12.79 2.22 2.84
CA LYS A 92 -13.04 2.50 1.41
C LYS A 92 -12.82 3.98 1.08
N LYS A 93 -13.22 4.89 1.96
CA LYS A 93 -12.93 6.32 1.81
C LYS A 93 -11.42 6.58 1.89
N TYR A 94 -10.76 6.08 2.94
CA TYR A 94 -9.31 6.24 3.13
C TYR A 94 -8.51 5.82 1.88
N VAL A 95 -8.76 4.61 1.37
CA VAL A 95 -8.09 4.06 0.18
C VAL A 95 -8.30 4.92 -1.06
N LYS A 96 -9.50 5.46 -1.27
CA LYS A 96 -9.78 6.33 -2.43
C LYS A 96 -9.01 7.66 -2.38
N GLU A 97 -8.80 8.21 -1.19
CA GLU A 97 -8.11 9.49 -1.02
C GLU A 97 -6.57 9.32 -1.02
N THR A 98 -6.07 8.29 -0.35
CA THR A 98 -4.61 8.08 -0.21
C THR A 98 -4.03 7.28 -1.36
N GLY A 99 -4.80 6.36 -1.94
CA GLY A 99 -4.32 5.35 -2.87
C GLY A 99 -3.61 4.18 -2.18
N ASP A 100 -3.71 4.06 -0.86
CA ASP A 100 -3.15 2.95 -0.09
C ASP A 100 -3.87 1.62 -0.34
N ILE A 101 -3.22 0.53 0.05
CA ILE A 101 -3.82 -0.80 0.05
C ILE A 101 -4.75 -0.96 1.28
N PRO A 102 -6.00 -1.41 1.10
CA PRO A 102 -6.92 -1.64 2.22
C PRO A 102 -6.41 -2.74 3.15
N ALA A 103 -6.36 -2.46 4.46
CA ALA A 103 -6.16 -3.46 5.49
C ALA A 103 -7.38 -4.40 5.68
N ARG A 104 -8.56 -3.98 5.21
CA ARG A 104 -9.82 -4.74 5.33
C ARG A 104 -10.11 -5.48 4.02
N SER A 105 -10.10 -6.82 4.06
CA SER A 105 -10.35 -7.68 2.91
C SER A 105 -11.68 -7.42 2.20
N SER A 106 -12.74 -7.08 2.96
CA SER A 106 -14.03 -6.76 2.33
C SER A 106 -13.96 -5.51 1.45
N VAL A 107 -13.04 -4.57 1.72
CA VAL A 107 -12.82 -3.39 0.87
C VAL A 107 -11.96 -3.75 -0.34
N SER A 108 -10.95 -4.63 -0.19
CA SER A 108 -10.15 -5.06 -1.35
C SER A 108 -10.99 -5.81 -2.39
N MET A 109 -11.91 -6.66 -1.93
CA MET A 109 -12.81 -7.41 -2.82
C MET A 109 -13.87 -6.54 -3.53
N ASP A 110 -14.23 -5.40 -2.94
CA ASP A 110 -15.24 -4.47 -3.46
C ASP A 110 -14.67 -3.46 -4.47
N LEU A 111 -13.35 -3.25 -4.45
CA LEU A 111 -12.66 -2.28 -5.30
C LEU A 111 -12.03 -2.98 -6.52
N PRO A 112 -12.62 -2.85 -7.74
CA PRO A 112 -12.20 -3.60 -8.92
C PRO A 112 -10.74 -3.40 -9.33
N GLU A 113 -10.14 -2.26 -8.98
CA GLU A 113 -8.75 -1.95 -9.26
C GLU A 113 -7.78 -2.95 -8.63
N PHE A 114 -8.14 -3.58 -7.50
CA PHE A 114 -7.33 -4.62 -6.87
C PHE A 114 -7.48 -6.00 -7.51
N ASN A 115 -8.36 -6.15 -8.49
CA ASN A 115 -8.51 -7.38 -9.28
C ASN A 115 -7.67 -7.36 -10.56
N GLN A 116 -7.06 -6.22 -10.91
CA GLN A 116 -6.31 -6.03 -12.16
C GLN A 116 -4.86 -5.63 -11.90
N TYR A 117 -3.98 -5.97 -12.84
CA TYR A 117 -2.61 -5.48 -12.83
C TYR A 117 -2.62 -3.95 -12.99
N PRO A 118 -1.80 -3.19 -12.25
CA PRO A 118 -0.70 -3.64 -11.39
C PRO A 118 -1.04 -3.88 -9.91
N LYS A 119 -2.26 -3.56 -9.45
CA LYS A 119 -2.58 -3.57 -8.01
C LYS A 119 -2.98 -4.94 -7.47
N ASN A 120 -3.41 -5.88 -8.31
CA ASN A 120 -3.71 -7.25 -7.89
C ASN A 120 -2.51 -7.99 -7.31
N ILE A 121 -1.30 -7.58 -7.70
CA ILE A 121 -0.06 -8.21 -7.30
C ILE A 121 0.12 -8.20 -5.78
N PHE A 122 -0.38 -7.17 -5.10
CA PHE A 122 -0.28 -7.02 -3.64
C PHE A 122 -1.08 -8.06 -2.84
N PHE A 123 -2.07 -8.69 -3.46
CA PHE A 123 -2.90 -9.72 -2.84
C PHE A 123 -2.52 -11.13 -3.29
N GLN A 124 -1.78 -11.27 -4.39
CA GLN A 124 -1.34 -12.56 -4.94
C GLN A 124 0.03 -13.00 -4.41
N GLN A 125 0.83 -12.05 -3.91
CA GLN A 125 2.15 -12.30 -3.33
C GLN A 125 2.03 -12.93 -1.93
N VAL A 126 1.81 -14.23 -1.87
CA VAL A 126 1.88 -15.08 -0.66
C VAL A 126 2.79 -16.28 -0.88
#